data_AF-A0AAN6RK62-F1
#
_entry.id   AF-A0AAN6RK62-F1
#
_cell.length_a   1.000
_cell.length_b   1.000
_cell.length_c   1.000
_cell.angle_alpha   90.00
_cell.angle_beta   90.00
_cell.angle_gamma   90.00
#
_symmetry.space_group_name_H-M   'P 1'
#
loop_
_entity.id
_entity.type
_entity.pdbx_description
1 polymer ?
#
loop_
_entity_poly.entity_id
_entity_poly.type
_entity_poly.pdbx_seq_one_letter_code
_entity_poly.pdbx_strand_id
1 'polypeptide(L)'
;MNTVVGHDEQATEIDTQVSPAFEEYNFDKRWWTGPTNKIEDRLAQITDDTQELAVLVTTGGFCPIHKGHVQMLETARRELESRGMAVLGGYICPDHDRYVSSKIRSGSLPAAKRLELCELAVEDSDWLMVDRWAAIYASSSVNFTTIVDHIDKMVNHHIKATRPIRIVYAFGGDNAMFTFSFVARWSCVCVLRPGSIDRFKDMLNYDSIRKNPRIIFSDDTTAPLDSTAIRNGDLSGLLPKVKYRYLAIQMEKAKRPLKIDSVSLPHTNILYLRNEGPWAVESLLEKSTCSSEQVMEAYQTFFQDLFDVFELSFGFSAESAIPRKIVPVQPQDHDKALQDVLSTNKRIISLDSCLPGTQSHDITQIFRPLVKQPFNTTSTRSTTDLGVDSGQAGAGPYVLLANHLPLESETERLVSENLPKDCRVGQYLSLTDLVSPSSKNNTENTDIRIVGTIDARNFLVGSHNGGTLLQLSKAQLVRAPSILPYVRPSHHAQIDVTAEMAFSKAVWELNRNFFQAIGGNLQVKDMSSGSQSLWKAQDFPDGMLLTELCDWHIAGFDDMVFREF
;
A
#
# COMPACT_ATOMS: atom_id res chain seq x y z
N MET A 1 -31.86 51.77 -56.52
CA MET A 1 -31.46 53.07 -55.90
C MET A 1 -31.58 52.91 -54.40
N ASN A 2 -30.62 53.47 -53.66
CA ASN A 2 -30.60 53.68 -52.20
C ASN A 2 -30.35 52.44 -51.33
N THR A 3 -29.48 52.42 -50.32
CA THR A 3 -28.43 53.36 -49.85
C THR A 3 -27.58 52.60 -48.82
N VAL A 4 -26.32 53.00 -48.67
CA VAL A 4 -25.33 52.57 -47.66
C VAL A 4 -25.65 53.16 -46.29
N VAL A 5 -25.47 52.39 -45.20
CA VAL A 5 -24.88 52.71 -43.86
C VAL A 5 -24.70 51.34 -43.15
N GLY A 6 -23.66 50.93 -42.43
CA GLY A 6 -22.41 51.50 -41.91
C GLY A 6 -21.87 50.45 -40.90
N HIS A 7 -20.55 50.36 -40.77
CA HIS A 7 -19.83 49.44 -39.88
C HIS A 7 -20.15 49.68 -38.40
N ASP A 8 -20.23 48.59 -37.62
CA ASP A 8 -19.54 48.49 -36.33
C ASP A 8 -19.29 47.02 -35.99
N GLU A 9 -18.01 46.65 -35.94
CA GLU A 9 -17.50 45.40 -35.40
C GLU A 9 -17.49 45.49 -33.88
N GLN A 10 -18.31 44.68 -33.21
CA GLN A 10 -18.01 44.23 -31.85
C GLN A 10 -17.71 42.74 -31.92
N ALA A 11 -16.41 42.43 -31.91
CA ALA A 11 -15.90 41.10 -31.63
C ALA A 11 -16.31 40.72 -30.20
N THR A 12 -17.39 39.97 -30.06
CA THR A 12 -17.64 39.20 -28.85
C THR A 12 -16.64 38.06 -28.82
N GLU A 13 -15.61 38.19 -27.99
CA GLU A 13 -14.80 37.07 -27.52
C GLU A 13 -15.76 36.01 -26.97
N ILE A 14 -15.97 34.94 -27.74
CA ILE A 14 -16.53 33.71 -27.22
C ILE A 14 -15.39 33.12 -26.38
N ASP A 15 -15.37 33.46 -25.09
CA ASP A 15 -14.64 32.70 -24.08
C ASP A 15 -15.26 31.29 -24.06
N THR A 16 -14.77 30.42 -24.94
CA THR A 16 -15.05 28.99 -24.84
C THR A 16 -14.26 28.45 -23.65
N GLN A 17 -14.74 28.73 -22.44
CA GLN A 17 -14.48 27.87 -21.29
C GLN A 17 -15.13 26.53 -21.59
N VAL A 18 -14.38 25.66 -22.24
CA VAL A 18 -14.63 24.23 -22.17
C VAL A 18 -14.37 23.85 -20.71
N SER A 19 -15.44 23.70 -19.91
CA SER A 19 -15.32 23.12 -18.57
C SER A 19 -14.51 21.82 -18.68
N PRO A 20 -13.43 21.64 -17.90
CA PRO A 20 -12.65 20.42 -17.97
C PRO A 20 -13.56 19.22 -17.66
N ALA A 21 -13.47 18.16 -18.46
CA ALA A 21 -14.24 16.91 -18.30
C ALA A 21 -13.90 16.10 -17.02
N PHE A 22 -13.37 16.76 -15.99
CA PHE A 22 -12.75 16.20 -14.79
C PHE A 22 -13.41 16.67 -13.49
N GLU A 23 -14.45 17.51 -13.56
CA GLU A 23 -15.03 18.19 -12.39
C GLU A 23 -15.64 17.25 -11.33
N GLU A 24 -15.96 16.00 -11.67
CA GLU A 24 -16.59 15.06 -10.72
C GLU A 24 -15.62 14.40 -9.73
N TYR A 25 -14.30 14.38 -9.99
CA TYR A 25 -13.31 13.76 -9.10
C TYR A 25 -12.26 14.76 -8.62
N ASN A 26 -12.36 15.16 -7.35
CA ASN A 26 -11.34 15.97 -6.68
C ASN A 26 -10.28 15.07 -6.03
N PHE A 27 -9.20 14.78 -6.77
CA PHE A 27 -8.06 14.04 -6.22
C PHE A 27 -7.26 14.91 -5.26
N ASP A 28 -7.38 14.64 -3.96
CA ASP A 28 -6.39 15.13 -3.02
C ASP A 28 -5.09 14.37 -3.23
N LYS A 29 -4.10 15.08 -3.79
CA LYS A 29 -2.78 14.58 -4.14
C LYS A 29 -2.02 13.95 -2.95
N ARG A 30 -2.42 14.20 -1.70
CA ARG A 30 -1.84 13.60 -0.48
C ARG A 30 -2.28 12.14 -0.28
N TRP A 31 -3.34 11.70 -0.96
CA TRP A 31 -3.89 10.35 -0.80
C TRP A 31 -3.16 9.33 -1.69
N TRP A 32 -2.24 8.57 -1.09
CA TRP A 32 -1.59 7.46 -1.79
C TRP A 32 -2.59 6.35 -2.15
N THR A 33 -2.44 5.84 -3.37
CA THR A 33 -3.28 4.76 -3.91
C THR A 33 -2.46 3.68 -4.63
N GLY A 34 -1.21 3.98 -4.95
CA GLY A 34 -0.19 3.06 -5.44
C GLY A 34 1.18 3.40 -4.84
N PRO A 35 2.12 2.43 -4.81
CA PRO A 35 3.46 2.67 -4.31
C PRO A 35 4.26 3.57 -5.27
N THR A 36 5.28 4.25 -4.76
CA THR A 36 6.18 5.13 -5.53
C THR A 36 7.63 4.65 -5.59
N ASN A 37 7.96 3.61 -4.83
CA ASN A 37 9.34 3.22 -4.54
C ASN A 37 10.17 2.97 -5.81
N LYS A 38 9.60 2.31 -6.84
CA LYS A 38 10.35 2.00 -8.07
C LYS A 38 10.70 3.26 -8.88
N ILE A 39 9.84 4.28 -8.84
CA ILE A 39 10.10 5.58 -9.48
C ILE A 39 11.28 6.27 -8.78
N GLU A 40 11.28 6.25 -7.45
CA GLU A 40 12.34 6.87 -6.63
C GLU A 40 13.68 6.14 -6.80
N ASP A 41 13.66 4.80 -6.82
CA ASP A 41 14.85 3.97 -6.99
C ASP A 41 15.50 4.22 -8.35
N ARG A 42 14.70 4.31 -9.42
CA ARG A 42 15.20 4.66 -10.76
C ARG A 42 15.64 6.10 -10.86
N LEU A 43 14.89 7.04 -10.29
CA LEU A 43 15.26 8.46 -10.29
C LEU A 43 16.64 8.68 -9.64
N ALA A 44 16.94 7.95 -8.57
CA ALA A 44 18.23 7.99 -7.90
C ALA A 44 19.41 7.44 -8.73
N GLN A 45 19.13 6.72 -9.82
CA GLN A 45 20.13 6.16 -10.74
C GLN A 45 20.37 7.04 -11.98
N ILE A 46 19.50 8.03 -12.23
CA ILE A 46 19.66 8.94 -13.37
C ILE A 46 20.76 9.95 -13.07
N THR A 47 21.80 9.96 -13.90
CA THR A 47 22.94 10.89 -13.78
C THR A 47 22.90 12.05 -14.77
N ASP A 48 22.13 11.91 -15.85
CA ASP A 48 21.96 12.97 -16.84
C ASP A 48 20.84 13.91 -16.42
N ASP A 49 21.22 15.09 -15.95
CA ASP A 49 20.32 16.15 -15.51
C ASP A 49 19.54 16.82 -16.65
N THR A 50 19.85 16.54 -17.92
CA THR A 50 19.11 17.06 -19.09
C THR A 50 18.01 16.13 -19.60
N GLN A 51 18.05 14.86 -19.23
CA GLN A 51 17.13 13.83 -19.72
C GLN A 51 15.67 14.07 -19.31
N GLU A 52 14.71 14.02 -20.24
CA GLU A 52 13.28 14.11 -19.87
C GLU A 52 12.85 12.92 -19.00
N LEU A 53 12.02 13.16 -17.98
CA LEU A 53 11.50 12.11 -17.09
C LEU A 53 10.12 11.66 -17.52
N ALA A 54 9.88 10.35 -17.55
CA ALA A 54 8.58 9.77 -17.89
C ALA A 54 8.11 8.72 -16.89
N VAL A 55 6.80 8.66 -16.68
CA VAL A 55 6.10 7.55 -16.03
C VAL A 55 5.01 7.03 -16.97
N LEU A 56 5.02 5.72 -17.21
CA LEU A 56 4.03 5.07 -18.06
C LEU A 56 2.75 4.74 -17.27
N VAL A 57 1.59 4.82 -17.91
CA VAL A 57 0.31 4.43 -17.32
C VAL A 57 -0.48 3.61 -18.32
N THR A 58 -1.09 2.52 -17.88
CA THR A 58 -2.09 1.78 -18.66
C THR A 58 -3.27 1.43 -17.77
N THR A 59 -4.48 1.50 -18.33
CA THR A 59 -5.68 0.98 -17.67
C THR A 59 -6.41 -0.04 -18.53
N GLY A 60 -7.30 -0.81 -17.92
CA GLY A 60 -8.10 -1.80 -18.60
C GLY A 60 -8.72 -2.82 -17.64
N GLY A 61 -9.47 -3.74 -18.22
CA GLY A 61 -10.17 -4.76 -17.43
C GLY A 61 -9.25 -5.81 -16.81
N PHE A 62 -8.05 -6.06 -17.35
CA PHE A 62 -7.07 -7.06 -16.88
C PHE A 62 -7.70 -8.34 -16.32
N CYS A 63 -8.57 -8.97 -17.11
CA CYS A 63 -9.42 -10.07 -16.64
C CYS A 63 -9.19 -11.37 -17.47
N PRO A 64 -8.07 -12.08 -17.25
CA PRO A 64 -6.92 -11.70 -16.40
C PRO A 64 -5.87 -10.86 -17.15
N ILE A 65 -4.92 -10.27 -16.40
CA ILE A 65 -3.67 -9.75 -16.96
C ILE A 65 -2.86 -10.88 -17.63
N HIS A 66 -2.02 -10.55 -18.60
CA HIS A 66 -1.26 -11.51 -19.40
C HIS A 66 0.02 -10.89 -19.97
N LYS A 67 0.92 -11.72 -20.52
CA LYS A 67 2.22 -11.31 -21.07
C LYS A 67 2.12 -10.16 -22.07
N GLY A 68 1.13 -10.17 -22.96
CA GLY A 68 0.90 -9.07 -23.91
C GLY A 68 0.73 -7.68 -23.28
N HIS A 69 0.11 -7.57 -22.09
CA HIS A 69 -0.01 -6.28 -21.39
C HIS A 69 1.36 -5.78 -20.89
N VAL A 70 2.17 -6.69 -20.34
CA VAL A 70 3.52 -6.38 -19.87
C VAL A 70 4.42 -6.03 -21.06
N GLN A 71 4.36 -6.81 -22.15
CA GLN A 71 5.11 -6.54 -23.39
C GLN A 71 4.77 -5.18 -24.00
N MET A 72 3.50 -4.76 -23.95
CA MET A 72 3.10 -3.43 -24.41
C MET A 72 3.80 -2.33 -23.62
N LEU A 73 3.87 -2.45 -22.29
CA LEU A 73 4.57 -1.48 -21.45
C LEU A 73 6.09 -1.52 -21.68
N GLU A 74 6.69 -2.70 -21.82
CA GLU A 74 8.11 -2.84 -22.14
C GLU A 74 8.47 -2.24 -23.51
N THR A 75 7.60 -2.42 -24.51
CA THR A 75 7.76 -1.78 -25.82
C THR A 75 7.62 -0.27 -25.72
N ALA A 76 6.59 0.23 -25.02
CA ALA A 76 6.42 1.67 -24.81
C ALA A 76 7.61 2.28 -24.07
N ARG A 77 8.16 1.58 -23.08
CA ARG A 77 9.36 2.01 -22.35
C ARG A 77 10.57 2.12 -23.29
N ARG A 78 10.86 1.07 -24.06
CA ARG A 78 11.98 1.07 -25.02
C ARG A 78 11.85 2.19 -26.05
N GLU A 79 10.63 2.48 -26.50
CA GLU A 79 10.36 3.56 -27.45
C GLU A 79 10.59 4.95 -26.86
N LEU A 80 10.28 5.17 -25.58
CA LEU A 80 10.60 6.43 -24.90
C LEU A 80 12.10 6.56 -24.62
N GLU A 81 12.74 5.47 -24.17
CA GLU A 81 14.19 5.44 -23.88
C GLU A 81 15.03 5.67 -25.14
N SER A 82 14.63 5.11 -26.29
CA SER A 82 15.32 5.33 -27.57
C SER A 82 15.24 6.79 -28.05
N ARG A 83 14.25 7.54 -27.58
CA ARG A 83 14.06 8.99 -27.83
C ARG A 83 14.74 9.87 -26.79
N GLY A 84 15.55 9.28 -25.90
CA GLY A 84 16.32 10.01 -24.90
C GLY A 84 15.54 10.35 -23.63
N MET A 85 14.40 9.73 -23.36
CA MET A 85 13.67 9.91 -22.10
C MET A 85 14.08 8.86 -21.06
N ALA A 86 14.12 9.23 -19.78
CA ALA A 86 14.26 8.30 -18.66
C ALA A 86 12.89 7.84 -18.18
N VAL A 87 12.56 6.57 -18.42
CA VAL A 87 11.34 5.96 -17.86
C VAL A 87 11.62 5.54 -16.42
N LEU A 88 11.04 6.28 -15.47
CA LEU A 88 11.25 6.06 -14.04
C LEU A 88 10.40 4.90 -13.50
N GLY A 89 9.22 4.69 -14.06
CA GLY A 89 8.29 3.66 -13.60
C GLY A 89 7.07 3.53 -14.51
N GLY A 90 6.22 2.56 -14.20
CA GLY A 90 4.96 2.35 -14.91
C GLY A 90 3.85 1.83 -14.01
N TYR A 91 2.64 2.35 -14.18
CA TYR A 91 1.46 1.90 -13.45
C TYR A 91 0.53 1.07 -14.34
N ILE A 92 0.19 -0.12 -13.83
CA ILE A 92 -0.98 -0.88 -14.27
C ILE A 92 -2.14 -0.48 -13.36
N CYS A 93 -3.20 0.07 -13.93
CA CYS A 93 -4.36 0.59 -13.21
C CYS A 93 -5.61 -0.22 -13.57
N PRO A 94 -5.93 -1.32 -12.88
CA PRO A 94 -7.13 -2.08 -13.19
C PRO A 94 -8.40 -1.27 -13.00
N ASP A 95 -9.35 -1.45 -13.92
CA ASP A 95 -10.58 -0.67 -13.95
C ASP A 95 -11.60 -1.20 -12.92
N HIS A 96 -12.68 -0.45 -12.68
CA HIS A 96 -13.76 -0.78 -11.76
C HIS A 96 -14.57 -1.99 -12.24
N ASP A 97 -15.22 -2.71 -11.32
CA ASP A 97 -16.06 -3.88 -11.66
C ASP A 97 -17.25 -3.52 -12.56
N ARG A 98 -17.74 -2.27 -12.50
CA ARG A 98 -18.77 -1.75 -13.42
C ARG A 98 -18.29 -1.73 -14.87
N TYR A 99 -17.04 -1.30 -15.13
CA TYR A 99 -16.47 -1.34 -16.47
C TYR A 99 -16.34 -2.78 -16.95
N VAL A 100 -15.77 -3.65 -16.12
CA VAL A 100 -15.51 -5.05 -16.46
C VAL A 100 -16.80 -5.81 -16.75
N SER A 101 -17.83 -5.64 -15.94
CA SER A 101 -19.12 -6.30 -16.12
C SER A 101 -19.87 -5.81 -17.37
N SER A 102 -19.72 -4.54 -17.76
CA SER A 102 -20.28 -4.02 -19.02
C SER A 102 -19.62 -4.65 -20.26
N LYS A 103 -18.33 -4.99 -20.17
CA LYS A 103 -17.50 -5.49 -21.29
C LYS A 103 -17.44 -7.01 -21.35
N ILE A 104 -17.49 -7.69 -20.22
CA ILE A 104 -17.23 -9.13 -20.08
C ILE A 104 -18.47 -9.81 -19.50
N ARG A 105 -19.26 -10.44 -20.38
CA ARG A 105 -20.53 -11.09 -20.01
C ARG A 105 -20.37 -12.39 -19.22
N SER A 106 -19.27 -13.12 -19.41
CA SER A 106 -19.00 -14.39 -18.73
C SER A 106 -17.51 -14.53 -18.42
N GLY A 107 -17.21 -15.11 -17.25
CA GLY A 107 -15.84 -15.30 -16.77
C GLY A 107 -15.17 -14.03 -16.23
N SER A 108 -15.93 -13.00 -15.86
CA SER A 108 -15.38 -11.81 -15.19
C SER A 108 -14.81 -12.17 -13.81
N LEU A 109 -13.77 -11.44 -13.41
CA LEU A 109 -13.14 -11.54 -12.08
C LEU A 109 -13.44 -10.25 -11.31
N PRO A 110 -13.77 -10.35 -10.00
CA PRO A 110 -13.90 -9.18 -9.14
C PRO A 110 -12.60 -8.36 -9.07
N ALA A 111 -12.71 -7.08 -8.76
CA ALA A 111 -11.61 -6.13 -8.70
C ALA A 111 -10.44 -6.62 -7.83
N ALA A 112 -10.73 -7.14 -6.64
CA ALA A 112 -9.72 -7.65 -5.73
C ALA A 112 -8.89 -8.80 -6.34
N LYS A 113 -9.54 -9.73 -7.03
CA LYS A 113 -8.84 -10.85 -7.71
C LYS A 113 -8.04 -10.36 -8.92
N ARG A 114 -8.54 -9.35 -9.64
CA ARG A 114 -7.79 -8.75 -10.77
C ARG A 114 -6.57 -8.00 -10.28
N LEU A 115 -6.68 -7.24 -9.20
CA LEU A 115 -5.56 -6.56 -8.55
C LEU A 115 -4.51 -7.55 -8.08
N GLU A 116 -4.91 -8.62 -7.40
CA GLU A 116 -4.00 -9.71 -6.98
C GLU A 116 -3.20 -10.26 -8.17
N LEU A 117 -3.89 -10.55 -9.29
CA LEU A 117 -3.22 -11.04 -10.50
C LEU A 117 -2.30 -9.98 -11.13
N CYS A 118 -2.65 -8.70 -11.08
CA CYS A 118 -1.80 -7.62 -11.57
C CYS A 118 -0.55 -7.43 -10.71
N GLU A 119 -0.69 -7.48 -9.38
CA GLU A 119 0.43 -7.39 -8.43
C GLU A 119 1.41 -8.55 -8.65
N LEU A 120 0.89 -9.79 -8.80
CA LEU A 120 1.70 -10.96 -9.14
C LEU A 120 2.39 -10.86 -10.51
N ALA A 121 1.79 -10.14 -11.47
CA ALA A 121 2.38 -9.98 -12.80
C ALA A 121 3.59 -9.04 -12.81
N VAL A 122 3.67 -8.12 -11.85
CA VAL A 122 4.73 -7.09 -11.77
C VAL A 122 5.62 -7.22 -10.53
N GLU A 123 5.43 -8.27 -9.74
CA GLU A 123 6.20 -8.53 -8.51
C GLU A 123 7.72 -8.54 -8.78
N ASP A 124 8.14 -9.23 -9.85
CA ASP A 124 9.56 -9.34 -10.23
C ASP A 124 10.04 -8.20 -11.16
N SER A 125 9.18 -7.23 -11.48
CA SER A 125 9.58 -6.07 -12.29
C SER A 125 10.31 -5.05 -11.42
N ASP A 126 11.34 -4.40 -11.94
CA ASP A 126 12.06 -3.33 -11.26
C ASP A 126 11.48 -1.92 -11.52
N TRP A 127 10.44 -1.81 -12.35
CA TRP A 127 9.88 -0.50 -12.74
C TRP A 127 8.34 -0.47 -12.80
N LEU A 128 7.66 -1.61 -12.97
CA LEU A 128 6.20 -1.70 -13.03
C LEU A 128 5.58 -1.86 -11.64
N MET A 129 4.49 -1.14 -11.40
CA MET A 129 3.70 -1.15 -10.17
C MET A 129 2.22 -1.21 -10.51
N VAL A 130 1.38 -1.45 -9.49
CA VAL A 130 -0.08 -1.44 -9.62
C VAL A 130 -0.63 -0.24 -8.85
N ASP A 131 -1.46 0.54 -9.51
CA ASP A 131 -2.31 1.52 -8.84
C ASP A 131 -3.71 0.94 -8.64
N ARG A 132 -4.27 1.19 -7.46
CA ARG A 132 -5.47 0.51 -6.97
C ARG A 132 -6.72 1.39 -7.06
N TRP A 133 -6.55 2.67 -7.36
CA TRP A 133 -7.60 3.66 -7.19
C TRP A 133 -8.83 3.30 -8.02
N ALA A 134 -8.69 3.15 -9.33
CA ALA A 134 -9.81 2.87 -10.22
C ALA A 134 -10.54 1.54 -9.92
N ALA A 135 -9.83 0.54 -9.39
CA ALA A 135 -10.37 -0.79 -9.17
C ALA A 135 -11.23 -0.90 -7.92
N ILE A 136 -10.78 -0.31 -6.81
CA ILE A 136 -11.36 -0.52 -5.47
C ILE A 136 -11.83 0.78 -4.84
N TYR A 137 -11.18 1.91 -5.15
CA TYR A 137 -11.41 3.18 -4.46
C TYR A 137 -12.32 4.13 -5.24
N ALA A 138 -12.38 4.01 -6.56
CA ALA A 138 -13.35 4.76 -7.35
C ALA A 138 -14.76 4.24 -7.05
N SER A 139 -15.68 5.16 -6.83
CA SER A 139 -17.09 4.85 -6.58
C SER A 139 -17.80 4.19 -7.77
N SER A 140 -17.27 4.36 -8.99
CA SER A 140 -17.81 3.77 -10.21
C SER A 140 -16.69 3.65 -11.27
N SER A 141 -17.03 3.08 -12.44
CA SER A 141 -16.12 3.12 -13.59
C SER A 141 -15.92 4.55 -14.07
N VAL A 142 -14.67 4.91 -14.32
CA VAL A 142 -14.26 6.25 -14.76
C VAL A 142 -13.59 6.20 -16.14
N ASN A 143 -13.37 7.37 -16.74
CA ASN A 143 -12.62 7.44 -17.99
C ASN A 143 -11.12 7.21 -17.72
N PHE A 144 -10.40 6.62 -18.69
CA PHE A 144 -8.95 6.45 -18.61
C PHE A 144 -8.22 7.79 -18.44
N THR A 145 -8.75 8.90 -18.97
CA THR A 145 -8.16 10.24 -18.77
C THR A 145 -8.22 10.69 -17.31
N THR A 146 -9.26 10.31 -16.57
CA THR A 146 -9.38 10.57 -15.13
C THR A 146 -8.32 9.79 -14.35
N ILE A 147 -8.04 8.55 -14.74
CA ILE A 147 -6.97 7.73 -14.16
C ILE A 147 -5.59 8.34 -14.44
N VAL A 148 -5.37 8.85 -15.66
CA VAL A 148 -4.12 9.54 -16.02
C VAL A 148 -3.93 10.81 -15.18
N ASP A 149 -4.97 11.62 -14.99
CA ASP A 149 -4.92 12.82 -14.13
C ASP A 149 -4.64 12.49 -12.66
N HIS A 150 -5.26 11.42 -12.15
CA HIS A 150 -4.99 10.91 -10.80
C HIS A 150 -3.51 10.55 -10.60
N ILE A 151 -2.93 9.75 -11.51
CA ILE A 151 -1.52 9.38 -11.45
C ILE A 151 -0.61 10.62 -11.60
N ASP A 152 -0.96 11.56 -12.49
CA ASP A 152 -0.23 12.83 -12.68
C ASP A 152 -0.15 13.62 -11.37
N LYS A 153 -1.27 13.79 -10.68
CA LYS A 153 -1.34 14.49 -9.39
C LYS A 153 -0.56 13.76 -8.29
N MET A 154 -0.75 12.44 -8.17
CA MET A 154 -0.08 11.62 -7.14
C MET A 154 1.45 11.61 -7.32
N VAL A 155 1.93 11.32 -8.54
CA VAL A 155 3.36 11.23 -8.85
C VAL A 155 4.05 12.58 -8.63
N ASN A 156 3.50 13.67 -9.17
CA ASN A 156 4.13 14.99 -9.03
C ASN A 156 4.07 15.56 -7.61
N HIS A 157 3.20 15.05 -6.74
CA HIS A 157 3.16 15.45 -5.33
C HIS A 157 4.19 14.70 -4.49
N HIS A 158 4.23 13.38 -4.61
CA HIS A 158 5.03 12.51 -3.76
C HIS A 158 6.48 12.34 -4.23
N ILE A 159 6.75 12.44 -5.53
CA ILE A 159 8.10 12.33 -6.08
C ILE A 159 8.76 13.71 -6.12
N LYS A 160 9.85 13.87 -5.37
CA LYS A 160 10.68 15.08 -5.41
C LYS A 160 11.73 14.93 -6.52
N ALA A 161 11.38 15.39 -7.71
CA ALA A 161 12.30 15.49 -8.84
C ALA A 161 12.70 16.95 -9.10
N THR A 162 13.92 17.17 -9.56
CA THR A 162 14.42 18.51 -9.99
C THR A 162 13.82 18.97 -11.32
N ARG A 163 13.07 18.09 -11.99
CA ARG A 163 12.47 18.29 -13.32
C ARG A 163 11.04 17.74 -13.34
N PRO A 164 10.17 18.28 -14.20
CA PRO A 164 8.82 17.74 -14.36
C PRO A 164 8.83 16.28 -14.80
N ILE A 165 7.92 15.47 -14.24
CA ILE A 165 7.72 14.08 -14.65
C ILE A 165 6.54 14.04 -15.63
N ARG A 166 6.80 13.57 -16.85
CA ARG A 166 5.80 13.46 -17.90
C ARG A 166 5.02 12.15 -17.77
N ILE A 167 3.71 12.26 -17.62
CA ILE A 167 2.83 11.07 -17.64
C ILE A 167 2.53 10.69 -19.07
N VAL A 168 2.79 9.42 -19.40
CA VAL A 168 2.65 8.86 -20.74
C VAL A 168 1.69 7.65 -20.72
N TYR A 169 0.55 7.76 -21.38
CA TYR A 169 -0.42 6.67 -21.46
C TYR A 169 -0.03 5.66 -22.55
N ALA A 170 0.14 4.39 -22.19
CA ALA A 170 0.45 3.31 -23.12
C ALA A 170 -0.79 2.47 -23.42
N PHE A 171 -1.04 2.21 -24.69
CA PHE A 171 -2.16 1.38 -25.13
C PHE A 171 -1.86 0.68 -26.46
N GLY A 172 -2.57 -0.42 -26.69
CA GLY A 172 -2.47 -1.20 -27.92
C GLY A 172 -3.16 -0.52 -29.10
N GLY A 173 -2.70 -0.81 -30.32
CA GLY A 173 -3.25 -0.24 -31.55
C GLY A 173 -4.71 -0.57 -31.85
N ASP A 174 -5.29 -1.55 -31.16
CA ASP A 174 -6.75 -1.75 -31.14
C ASP A 174 -7.49 -0.51 -30.62
N ASN A 175 -6.86 0.33 -29.81
CA ASN A 175 -7.43 1.57 -29.29
C ASN A 175 -6.75 2.82 -29.88
N ALA A 176 -6.25 2.77 -31.11
CA ALA A 176 -5.55 3.90 -31.76
C ALA A 176 -6.30 5.24 -31.65
N MET A 177 -7.64 5.22 -31.70
CA MET A 177 -8.49 6.42 -31.51
C MET A 177 -8.25 7.16 -30.18
N PHE A 178 -7.70 6.52 -29.15
CA PHE A 178 -7.40 7.17 -27.87
C PHE A 178 -6.34 8.27 -28.01
N THR A 179 -5.57 8.32 -29.12
CA THR A 179 -4.62 9.41 -29.39
C THR A 179 -5.28 10.79 -29.40
N PHE A 180 -6.56 10.90 -29.78
CA PHE A 180 -7.27 12.18 -29.76
C PHE A 180 -7.34 12.79 -28.36
N SER A 181 -7.40 11.97 -27.30
CA SER A 181 -7.42 12.44 -25.90
C SER A 181 -6.11 13.09 -25.45
N PHE A 182 -5.02 12.91 -26.21
CA PHE A 182 -3.67 13.41 -25.87
C PHE A 182 -3.20 14.56 -26.75
N VAL A 183 -4.07 15.07 -27.64
CA VAL A 183 -3.72 16.19 -28.53
C VAL A 183 -3.40 17.43 -27.72
N ALA A 184 -4.17 17.73 -26.67
CA ALA A 184 -4.03 18.92 -25.86
C ALA A 184 -3.10 18.76 -24.63
N ARG A 185 -3.17 17.62 -23.92
CA ARG A 185 -2.47 17.39 -22.64
C ARG A 185 -1.97 15.95 -22.51
N TRP A 186 -0.96 15.76 -21.65
CA TRP A 186 -0.24 14.50 -21.42
C TRP A 186 0.35 13.93 -22.70
N SER A 187 0.88 12.71 -22.65
CA SER A 187 1.45 12.06 -23.81
C SER A 187 1.01 10.63 -23.89
N CYS A 188 1.22 10.00 -25.03
CA CYS A 188 0.90 8.60 -25.20
C CYS A 188 1.86 7.88 -26.12
N VAL A 189 1.91 6.56 -25.92
CA VAL A 189 2.55 5.62 -26.83
C VAL A 189 1.50 4.60 -27.26
N CYS A 190 1.17 4.61 -28.55
CA CYS A 190 0.33 3.60 -29.18
C CYS A 190 1.23 2.48 -29.72
N VAL A 191 1.09 1.27 -29.19
CA VAL A 191 1.93 0.12 -29.54
C VAL A 191 1.22 -0.77 -30.55
N LEU A 192 1.89 -1.11 -31.66
CA LEU A 192 1.29 -1.89 -32.72
C LEU A 192 0.90 -3.28 -32.25
N ARG A 193 -0.32 -3.71 -32.63
CA ARG A 193 -0.80 -5.07 -32.40
C ARG A 193 -1.11 -5.76 -33.73
N PRO A 194 -0.98 -7.10 -33.80
CA PRO A 194 -1.41 -7.85 -34.96
C PRO A 194 -2.86 -7.51 -35.35
N GLY A 195 -3.05 -7.08 -36.60
CA GLY A 195 -4.36 -6.67 -37.13
C GLY A 195 -4.77 -5.21 -36.87
N SER A 196 -3.92 -4.37 -36.27
CA SER A 196 -4.26 -2.96 -35.98
C SER A 196 -3.53 -1.92 -36.85
N ILE A 197 -2.79 -2.34 -37.88
CA ILE A 197 -1.97 -1.43 -38.70
C ILE A 197 -2.80 -0.40 -39.46
N ASP A 198 -4.00 -0.75 -39.92
CA ASP A 198 -4.85 0.19 -40.64
C ASP A 198 -5.34 1.30 -39.71
N ARG A 199 -5.63 0.97 -38.43
CA ARG A 199 -5.98 1.96 -37.41
C ARG A 199 -4.84 2.95 -37.13
N PHE A 200 -3.58 2.51 -37.20
CA PHE A 200 -2.41 3.41 -37.11
C PHE A 200 -2.40 4.40 -38.27
N LYS A 201 -2.51 3.87 -39.50
CA LYS A 201 -2.50 4.69 -40.72
C LYS A 201 -3.64 5.70 -40.72
N ASP A 202 -4.82 5.29 -40.27
CA ASP A 202 -5.98 6.17 -40.14
C ASP A 202 -5.69 7.34 -39.20
N MET A 203 -5.07 7.09 -38.04
CA MET A 203 -4.72 8.15 -37.08
C MET A 203 -3.65 9.11 -37.62
N LEU A 204 -2.70 8.60 -38.40
CA LEU A 204 -1.65 9.41 -39.00
C LEU A 204 -2.15 10.33 -40.13
N ASN A 205 -3.39 10.17 -40.60
CA ASN A 205 -4.01 11.11 -41.54
C ASN A 205 -4.37 12.46 -40.89
N TYR A 206 -4.44 12.54 -39.56
CA TYR A 206 -4.75 13.76 -38.84
C TYR A 206 -3.46 14.53 -38.49
N ASP A 207 -3.33 15.76 -39.00
CA ASP A 207 -2.16 16.60 -38.74
C ASP A 207 -1.92 16.88 -37.24
N SER A 208 -3.00 17.01 -36.46
CA SER A 208 -2.97 17.20 -34.99
C SER A 208 -2.42 16.00 -34.23
N ILE A 209 -2.37 14.82 -34.87
CA ILE A 209 -1.78 13.60 -34.35
C ILE A 209 -0.36 13.46 -34.91
N ARG A 210 -0.22 13.42 -36.23
CA ARG A 210 1.06 13.13 -36.92
C ARG A 210 2.17 14.12 -36.60
N LYS A 211 1.85 15.40 -36.42
CA LYS A 211 2.84 16.46 -36.12
C LYS A 211 3.05 16.67 -34.62
N ASN A 212 2.35 15.95 -33.76
CA ASN A 212 2.34 16.21 -32.32
C ASN A 212 3.41 15.39 -31.60
N PRO A 213 4.43 16.02 -30.99
CA PRO A 213 5.51 15.30 -30.29
C PRO A 213 5.04 14.61 -29.00
N ARG A 214 3.78 14.80 -28.59
CA ARG A 214 3.16 14.09 -27.46
C ARG A 214 2.56 12.74 -27.81
N ILE A 215 2.42 12.45 -29.11
CA ILE A 215 1.78 11.24 -29.60
C ILE A 215 2.82 10.41 -30.33
N ILE A 216 3.12 9.23 -29.78
CA ILE A 216 4.15 8.34 -30.31
C ILE A 216 3.48 7.06 -30.78
N PHE A 217 3.83 6.61 -31.99
CA PHE A 217 3.47 5.29 -32.50
C PHE A 217 4.71 4.41 -32.49
N SER A 218 4.60 3.24 -31.89
CA SER A 218 5.65 2.22 -31.88
C SER A 218 5.29 1.13 -32.87
N ASP A 219 6.12 0.96 -33.91
CA ASP A 219 5.95 -0.07 -34.94
C ASP A 219 6.32 -1.48 -34.44
N ASP A 220 7.00 -1.59 -33.29
CA ASP A 220 7.27 -2.87 -32.62
C ASP A 220 5.97 -3.58 -32.26
N THR A 221 5.78 -4.79 -32.81
CA THR A 221 4.58 -5.59 -32.56
C THR A 221 4.67 -6.40 -31.27
N THR A 222 3.61 -6.37 -30.47
CA THR A 222 3.43 -7.31 -29.35
C THR A 222 2.85 -8.66 -29.81
N ALA A 223 3.00 -9.71 -28.98
CA ALA A 223 2.37 -11.00 -29.27
C ALA A 223 0.83 -10.88 -29.33
N PRO A 224 0.14 -11.65 -30.21
CA PRO A 224 -1.33 -11.64 -30.35
C PRO A 224 -2.00 -12.37 -29.18
N LEU A 225 -1.80 -11.85 -27.97
CA LEU A 225 -2.36 -12.39 -26.74
C LEU A 225 -3.51 -11.50 -26.28
N ASP A 226 -4.63 -12.13 -25.93
CA ASP A 226 -5.79 -11.46 -25.37
C ASP A 226 -6.40 -12.25 -24.20
N SER A 227 -7.04 -11.54 -23.29
CA SER A 227 -7.68 -12.14 -22.11
C SER A 227 -8.88 -13.04 -22.48
N THR A 228 -9.48 -12.88 -23.65
CA THR A 228 -10.63 -13.69 -24.09
C THR A 228 -10.21 -15.11 -24.41
N ALA A 229 -9.10 -15.29 -25.12
CA ALA A 229 -8.49 -16.60 -25.36
C ALA A 229 -8.15 -17.33 -24.06
N ILE A 230 -7.61 -16.60 -23.07
CA ILE A 230 -7.31 -17.14 -21.73
C ILE A 230 -8.58 -17.59 -21.00
N ARG A 231 -9.65 -16.78 -21.02
CA ARG A 231 -10.95 -17.18 -20.44
C ARG A 231 -11.55 -18.38 -21.15
N ASN A 232 -11.23 -18.58 -22.43
CA ASN A 232 -11.64 -19.73 -23.23
C ASN A 232 -10.69 -20.95 -23.12
N GLY A 233 -9.66 -20.88 -22.28
CA GLY A 233 -8.79 -22.02 -21.92
C GLY A 233 -7.37 -21.97 -22.48
N ASP A 234 -7.01 -21.00 -23.33
CA ASP A 234 -5.62 -20.83 -23.77
C ASP A 234 -4.78 -20.09 -22.72
N LEU A 235 -4.13 -20.86 -21.86
CA LEU A 235 -3.31 -20.33 -20.76
C LEU A 235 -1.87 -19.98 -21.18
N SER A 236 -1.51 -20.07 -22.47
CA SER A 236 -0.14 -19.83 -22.95
C SER A 236 0.33 -18.39 -22.72
N GLY A 237 -0.64 -17.44 -22.76
CA GLY A 237 -0.42 -16.02 -22.53
C GLY A 237 -0.19 -15.61 -21.08
N LEU A 238 -0.41 -16.49 -20.10
CA LEU A 238 -0.26 -16.16 -18.68
C LEU A 238 1.21 -16.22 -18.22
N LEU A 239 1.59 -15.28 -17.35
CA LEU A 239 2.85 -15.35 -16.60
C LEU A 239 2.80 -16.49 -15.57
N PRO A 240 3.92 -17.12 -15.17
CA PRO A 240 3.91 -18.30 -14.30
C PRO A 240 3.14 -18.12 -12.98
N LYS A 241 3.45 -17.08 -12.20
CA LYS A 241 2.77 -16.77 -10.92
C LYS A 241 1.27 -16.47 -11.12
N VAL A 242 0.95 -15.68 -12.15
CA VAL A 242 -0.42 -15.36 -12.55
C VAL A 242 -1.20 -16.61 -12.97
N LYS A 243 -0.58 -17.52 -13.73
CA LYS A 243 -1.20 -18.77 -14.20
C LYS A 243 -1.60 -19.66 -13.03
N TYR A 244 -0.69 -19.86 -12.08
CA TYR A 244 -0.96 -20.64 -10.88
C TYR A 244 -2.14 -20.06 -10.11
N ARG A 245 -2.11 -18.76 -9.82
CA ARG A 245 -3.17 -18.12 -9.03
C ARG A 245 -4.51 -18.07 -9.78
N TYR A 246 -4.50 -17.76 -11.08
CA TYR A 246 -5.70 -17.76 -11.90
C TYR A 246 -6.38 -19.13 -11.91
N LEU A 247 -5.62 -20.22 -12.05
CA LEU A 247 -6.16 -21.57 -11.97
C LEU A 247 -6.78 -21.88 -10.60
N ALA A 248 -6.12 -21.48 -9.51
CA ALA A 248 -6.68 -21.62 -8.16
C ALA A 248 -8.03 -20.89 -8.03
N ILE A 249 -8.12 -19.64 -8.51
CA ILE A 249 -9.38 -18.86 -8.52
C ILE A 249 -10.47 -19.57 -9.33
N GLN A 250 -10.14 -20.15 -10.49
CA GLN A 250 -11.13 -20.90 -11.29
C GLN A 250 -11.62 -22.16 -10.57
N MET A 251 -10.74 -22.86 -9.85
CA MET A 251 -11.10 -24.05 -9.07
C MET A 251 -11.97 -23.70 -7.86
N GLU A 252 -11.65 -22.61 -7.15
CA GLU A 252 -12.46 -22.02 -6.07
C GLU A 252 -13.89 -21.75 -6.58
N LYS A 253 -14.02 -21.06 -7.72
CA LYS A 253 -15.32 -20.78 -8.37
C LYS A 253 -16.08 -22.05 -8.77
N ALA A 254 -15.38 -23.08 -9.24
CA ALA A 254 -15.98 -24.34 -9.68
C ALA A 254 -16.40 -25.25 -8.51
N LYS A 255 -16.14 -24.88 -7.24
CA LYS A 255 -16.26 -25.74 -6.06
C LYS A 255 -15.55 -27.10 -6.23
N ARG A 256 -14.49 -27.15 -7.03
CA ARG A 256 -13.70 -28.37 -7.26
C ARG A 256 -12.46 -28.29 -6.38
N PRO A 257 -12.30 -29.16 -5.36
CA PRO A 257 -11.09 -29.15 -4.55
C PRO A 257 -9.87 -29.52 -5.41
N LEU A 258 -8.75 -28.85 -5.17
CA LEU A 258 -7.44 -29.22 -5.72
C LEU A 258 -7.13 -30.66 -5.30
N LYS A 259 -7.05 -31.58 -6.26
CA LYS A 259 -6.25 -32.82 -6.10
C LYS A 259 -4.78 -32.45 -6.26
N ILE A 260 -4.25 -31.72 -5.28
CA ILE A 260 -2.82 -31.73 -5.00
C ILE A 260 -2.70 -32.76 -3.87
N ASP A 261 -2.02 -33.87 -4.14
CA ASP A 261 -1.71 -34.84 -3.10
C ASP A 261 -1.02 -34.11 -1.94
N SER A 262 -1.61 -34.18 -0.73
CA SER A 262 -1.10 -33.72 0.58
C SER A 262 -1.14 -32.22 0.96
N VAL A 263 -2.26 -31.50 0.80
CA VAL A 263 -2.48 -30.26 1.58
C VAL A 263 -3.61 -30.46 2.59
N SER A 264 -3.24 -30.40 3.87
CA SER A 264 -4.09 -30.56 5.05
C SER A 264 -5.30 -29.61 5.08
N LEU A 265 -6.37 -30.05 5.74
CA LEU A 265 -7.62 -29.33 6.08
C LEU A 265 -7.38 -27.87 6.57
N PRO A 266 -8.37 -26.95 6.41
CA PRO A 266 -8.16 -25.53 6.69
C PRO A 266 -7.94 -25.32 8.19
N HIS A 267 -6.70 -24.97 8.55
CA HIS A 267 -6.39 -24.55 9.92
C HIS A 267 -7.01 -23.16 10.14
N THR A 268 -7.54 -22.88 11.32
CA THR A 268 -7.92 -21.51 11.69
C THR A 268 -6.66 -20.72 12.02
N ASN A 269 -6.46 -19.62 11.31
CA ASN A 269 -5.36 -18.69 11.54
C ASN A 269 -5.66 -17.81 12.76
N ILE A 270 -4.87 -17.92 13.81
CA ILE A 270 -4.96 -17.07 15.01
C ILE A 270 -3.94 -15.93 14.92
N LEU A 271 -4.42 -14.70 15.10
CA LEU A 271 -3.60 -13.51 15.35
C LEU A 271 -3.85 -13.00 16.77
N TYR A 272 -2.79 -12.54 17.44
CA TYR A 272 -2.91 -11.91 18.75
C TYR A 272 -2.87 -10.39 18.62
N LEU A 273 -3.89 -9.68 19.11
CA LEU A 273 -3.89 -8.23 19.21
C LEU A 273 -3.38 -7.80 20.58
N ARG A 274 -2.22 -7.13 20.60
CA ARG A 274 -1.54 -6.73 21.82
C ARG A 274 -2.04 -5.39 22.30
N ASN A 275 -2.45 -5.32 23.56
CA ASN A 275 -2.60 -4.09 24.30
C ASN A 275 -1.27 -3.76 24.97
N GLU A 276 -0.60 -2.69 24.54
CA GLU A 276 0.66 -2.21 25.13
C GLU A 276 0.44 -1.27 26.34
N GLY A 277 -0.82 -1.01 26.72
CA GLY A 277 -1.16 -0.21 27.89
C GLY A 277 -0.54 1.19 27.88
N PRO A 278 0.01 1.66 29.02
CA PRO A 278 0.59 3.01 29.14
C PRO A 278 1.68 3.32 28.11
N TRP A 279 2.42 2.30 27.64
CA TRP A 279 3.47 2.49 26.64
C TRP A 279 2.92 3.13 25.36
N ALA A 280 1.72 2.74 24.91
CA ALA A 280 1.15 3.25 23.66
C ALA A 280 0.84 4.76 23.71
N VAL A 281 0.50 5.28 24.88
CA VAL A 281 0.00 6.65 25.05
C VAL A 281 0.95 7.57 25.80
N GLU A 282 2.16 7.12 26.14
CA GLU A 282 3.15 7.86 26.91
C GLU A 282 3.38 9.29 26.38
N SER A 283 3.64 9.43 25.07
CA SER A 283 3.86 10.75 24.46
C SER A 283 2.64 11.66 24.49
N LEU A 284 1.43 11.08 24.53
CA LEU A 284 0.18 11.83 24.56
C LEU A 284 -0.19 12.24 25.99
N LEU A 285 0.13 11.42 26.98
CA LEU A 285 -0.08 11.71 28.41
C LEU A 285 0.63 13.00 28.83
N GLU A 286 1.85 13.25 28.35
CA GLU A 286 2.61 14.46 28.67
C GLU A 286 2.00 15.75 28.10
N LYS A 287 1.21 15.63 27.03
CA LYS A 287 0.65 16.78 26.29
C LYS A 287 -0.84 16.99 26.54
N SER A 288 -1.54 15.95 26.97
CA SER A 288 -2.97 15.98 27.24
C SER A 288 -3.29 16.84 28.47
N THR A 289 -4.43 17.54 28.41
CA THR A 289 -5.00 18.25 29.57
C THR A 289 -5.88 17.35 30.44
N CYS A 290 -6.19 16.14 29.98
CA CYS A 290 -6.96 15.16 30.73
C CYS A 290 -6.09 14.44 31.77
N SER A 291 -6.73 13.83 32.77
CA SER A 291 -6.00 13.02 33.74
C SER A 291 -5.41 11.76 33.09
N SER A 292 -4.35 11.21 33.67
CA SER A 292 -3.78 9.94 33.20
C SER A 292 -4.81 8.80 33.19
N GLU A 293 -5.74 8.80 34.15
CA GLU A 293 -6.83 7.82 34.20
C GLU A 293 -7.76 7.94 33.00
N GLN A 294 -8.16 9.16 32.64
CA GLN A 294 -9.03 9.42 31.49
C GLN A 294 -8.38 8.99 30.16
N VAL A 295 -7.08 9.28 29.99
CA VAL A 295 -6.35 8.88 28.77
C VAL A 295 -6.21 7.35 28.69
N MET A 296 -5.95 6.70 29.81
CA MET A 296 -5.87 5.23 29.87
C MET A 296 -7.24 4.57 29.63
N GLU A 297 -8.32 5.13 30.16
CA GLU A 297 -9.69 4.67 29.90
C GLU A 297 -10.03 4.80 28.40
N ALA A 298 -9.74 5.97 27.80
CA ALA A 298 -9.93 6.18 26.37
C ALA A 298 -9.11 5.21 25.52
N TYR A 299 -7.87 4.90 25.91
CA TYR A 299 -7.04 3.92 25.21
C TYR A 299 -7.59 2.51 25.33
N GLN A 300 -8.10 2.13 26.51
CA GLN A 300 -8.73 0.82 26.70
C GLN A 300 -9.99 0.67 25.85
N THR A 301 -10.81 1.73 25.73
CA THR A 301 -11.94 1.77 24.79
C THR A 301 -11.46 1.62 23.34
N PHE A 302 -10.46 2.41 22.92
CA PHE A 302 -9.87 2.30 21.58
C PHE A 302 -9.40 0.87 21.28
N PHE A 303 -8.71 0.21 22.22
CA PHE A 303 -8.24 -1.16 22.05
C PHE A 303 -9.39 -2.15 21.87
N GLN A 304 -10.45 -2.03 22.67
CA GLN A 304 -11.60 -2.91 22.58
C GLN A 304 -12.37 -2.71 21.26
N ASP A 305 -12.58 -1.47 20.86
CA ASP A 305 -13.26 -1.16 19.60
C ASP A 305 -12.40 -1.61 18.40
N LEU A 306 -11.07 -1.48 18.48
CA LEU A 306 -10.15 -1.98 17.45
C LEU A 306 -10.25 -3.50 17.32
N PHE A 307 -10.32 -4.22 18.44
CA PHE A 307 -10.54 -5.66 18.45
C PHE A 307 -11.86 -6.03 17.72
N ASP A 308 -12.94 -5.31 18.00
CA ASP A 308 -14.23 -5.54 17.36
C ASP A 308 -14.18 -5.27 15.84
N VAL A 309 -13.47 -4.22 15.41
CA VAL A 309 -13.24 -3.92 13.98
C VAL A 309 -12.47 -5.05 13.28
N PHE A 310 -11.49 -5.66 13.95
CA PHE A 310 -10.79 -6.85 13.43
C PHE A 310 -11.71 -8.07 13.32
N GLU A 311 -12.48 -8.38 14.36
CA GLU A 311 -13.44 -9.50 14.35
C GLU A 311 -14.46 -9.36 13.22
N LEU A 312 -15.04 -8.17 13.05
CA LEU A 312 -15.95 -7.87 11.94
C LEU A 312 -15.30 -8.06 10.58
N SER A 313 -14.06 -7.59 10.42
CA SER A 313 -13.32 -7.69 9.16
C SER A 313 -12.92 -9.13 8.81
N PHE A 314 -12.63 -9.96 9.82
CA PHE A 314 -12.36 -11.39 9.63
C PHE A 314 -13.64 -12.20 9.38
N GLY A 315 -14.78 -11.77 9.92
CA GLY A 315 -16.10 -12.33 9.64
C GLY A 315 -16.61 -12.06 8.21
N PHE A 316 -16.21 -10.95 7.59
CA PHE A 316 -16.65 -10.55 6.24
C PHE A 316 -16.00 -11.32 5.08
N SER A 317 -15.13 -12.28 5.38
CA SER A 317 -14.38 -13.07 4.41
C SER A 317 -15.27 -14.07 3.65
N ALA A 318 -16.10 -13.57 2.73
CA ALA A 318 -16.96 -14.41 1.89
C ALA A 318 -16.17 -15.32 0.92
N GLU A 319 -14.86 -15.07 0.72
CA GLU A 319 -14.04 -15.78 -0.27
C GLU A 319 -12.66 -16.26 0.22
N SER A 320 -12.19 -15.95 1.44
CA SER A 320 -10.92 -16.51 1.93
C SER A 320 -11.16 -17.94 2.42
N ALA A 321 -10.42 -18.90 1.83
CA ALA A 321 -10.54 -20.32 2.17
C ALA A 321 -10.05 -20.68 3.58
N ILE A 322 -9.41 -19.74 4.29
CA ILE A 322 -8.81 -19.96 5.61
C ILE A 322 -9.49 -19.04 6.64
N PRO A 323 -10.24 -19.60 7.61
CA PRO A 323 -10.82 -18.84 8.72
C PRO A 323 -9.73 -18.10 9.51
N ARG A 324 -10.01 -16.87 9.92
CA ARG A 324 -9.13 -16.06 10.77
C ARG A 324 -9.85 -15.74 12.08
N LYS A 325 -9.11 -15.73 13.18
CA LYS A 325 -9.56 -15.33 14.50
C LYS A 325 -8.55 -14.37 15.11
N ILE A 326 -9.03 -13.33 15.78
CA ILE A 326 -8.17 -12.46 16.58
C ILE A 326 -8.36 -12.76 18.07
N VAL A 327 -7.28 -12.66 18.85
CA VAL A 327 -7.29 -12.92 20.30
C VAL A 327 -6.63 -11.72 21.00
N PRO A 328 -7.32 -11.03 21.92
CA PRO A 328 -6.72 -9.91 22.61
C PRO A 328 -5.72 -10.41 23.66
N VAL A 329 -4.63 -9.69 23.82
CA VAL A 329 -3.59 -9.94 24.83
C VAL A 329 -3.44 -8.70 25.67
N GLN A 330 -3.62 -8.82 26.98
CA GLN A 330 -3.47 -7.69 27.90
C GLN A 330 -2.00 -7.53 28.32
N PRO A 331 -1.56 -6.33 28.77
CA PRO A 331 -0.17 -6.09 29.15
C PRO A 331 0.33 -7.10 30.19
N GLN A 332 -0.50 -7.39 31.21
CA GLN A 332 -0.15 -8.33 32.28
C GLN A 332 0.13 -9.76 31.80
N ASP A 333 -0.47 -10.19 30.68
CA ASP A 333 -0.30 -11.55 30.16
C ASP A 333 1.11 -11.73 29.60
N HIS A 334 1.61 -10.73 28.86
CA HIS A 334 2.97 -10.71 28.34
C HIS A 334 4.01 -10.48 29.43
N ASP A 335 3.76 -9.55 30.35
CA ASP A 335 4.69 -9.28 31.45
C ASP A 335 4.88 -10.55 32.30
N LYS A 336 3.78 -11.23 32.64
CA LYS A 336 3.85 -12.49 33.38
C LYS A 336 4.62 -13.56 32.61
N ALA A 337 4.34 -13.74 31.32
CA ALA A 337 5.05 -14.71 30.50
C ALA A 337 6.56 -14.41 30.38
N LEU A 338 6.90 -13.13 30.24
CA LEU A 338 8.30 -12.69 30.20
C LEU A 338 8.99 -12.90 31.55
N GLN A 339 8.31 -12.60 32.66
CA GLN A 339 8.82 -12.87 34.01
C GLN A 339 9.00 -14.37 34.27
N ASP A 340 8.09 -15.23 33.79
CA ASP A 340 8.26 -16.69 33.84
C ASP A 340 9.57 -17.10 33.14
N VAL A 341 9.90 -16.52 31.97
CA VAL A 341 11.16 -16.80 31.27
C VAL A 341 12.37 -16.26 32.04
N LEU A 342 12.31 -15.02 32.53
CA LEU A 342 13.39 -14.40 33.32
C LEU A 342 13.66 -15.15 34.63
N SER A 343 12.62 -15.68 35.28
CA SER A 343 12.73 -16.46 36.53
C SER A 343 13.57 -17.72 36.38
N THR A 344 13.77 -18.22 35.15
CA THR A 344 14.66 -19.35 34.86
C THR A 344 16.15 -18.95 34.77
N ASN A 345 16.50 -17.75 35.23
CA ASN A 345 17.84 -17.15 35.19
C ASN A 345 18.41 -17.01 33.77
N LYS A 346 17.52 -16.90 32.77
CA LYS A 346 17.88 -16.68 31.37
C LYS A 346 18.05 -15.18 31.11
N ARG A 347 19.08 -14.83 30.34
CA ARG A 347 19.29 -13.45 29.87
C ARG A 347 18.59 -13.26 28.54
N ILE A 348 17.84 -12.17 28.41
CA ILE A 348 17.00 -11.90 27.24
C ILE A 348 17.53 -10.68 26.50
N ILE A 349 17.69 -10.82 25.19
CA ILE A 349 17.80 -9.71 24.24
C ILE A 349 16.41 -9.52 23.64
N SER A 350 15.74 -8.42 23.95
CA SER A 350 14.43 -8.11 23.38
C SER A 350 14.57 -7.20 22.17
N LEU A 351 13.89 -7.57 21.07
CA LEU A 351 13.68 -6.71 19.90
C LEU A 351 12.36 -5.95 19.95
N ASP A 352 11.50 -6.27 20.92
CA ASP A 352 10.22 -5.58 21.09
C ASP A 352 10.43 -4.28 21.85
N SER A 353 9.92 -3.17 21.31
CA SER A 353 10.12 -1.86 21.94
C SER A 353 9.36 -1.73 23.28
N CYS A 354 8.30 -2.51 23.51
CA CYS A 354 7.44 -2.42 24.70
C CYS A 354 7.84 -3.39 25.83
N LEU A 355 8.35 -4.58 25.49
CA LEU A 355 8.71 -5.62 26.46
C LEU A 355 10.23 -5.63 26.69
N PRO A 356 10.73 -5.08 27.81
CA PRO A 356 12.17 -4.97 28.03
C PRO A 356 12.80 -6.33 28.36
N GLY A 357 13.93 -6.63 27.71
CA GLY A 357 14.79 -7.76 28.08
C GLY A 357 15.80 -7.38 29.16
N THR A 358 16.74 -8.30 29.45
CA THR A 358 17.99 -7.95 30.15
C THR A 358 18.80 -6.94 29.33
N GLN A 359 18.69 -7.04 28.01
CA GLN A 359 19.13 -6.06 27.03
C GLN A 359 17.96 -5.82 26.06
N SER A 360 17.80 -4.59 25.59
CA SER A 360 16.82 -4.25 24.57
C SER A 360 17.52 -3.63 23.37
N HIS A 361 17.32 -4.22 22.19
CA HIS A 361 17.77 -3.64 20.93
C HIS A 361 16.56 -3.19 20.15
N ASP A 362 16.45 -1.89 19.92
CA ASP A 362 15.36 -1.35 19.11
C ASP A 362 15.73 -1.52 17.64
N ILE A 363 15.41 -2.68 17.08
CA ILE A 363 15.63 -3.03 15.67
C ILE A 363 14.27 -3.00 14.98
N THR A 364 14.09 -2.08 14.05
CA THR A 364 12.81 -1.87 13.35
C THR A 364 12.99 -2.00 11.84
N GLN A 365 12.06 -2.73 11.21
CA GLN A 365 11.97 -2.81 9.75
C GLN A 365 11.45 -1.50 9.16
N ILE A 366 12.09 -1.05 8.08
CA ILE A 366 11.71 0.11 7.30
C ILE A 366 10.96 -0.36 6.06
N PHE A 367 9.77 0.18 5.84
CA PHE A 367 8.96 -0.08 4.65
C PHE A 367 8.88 1.16 3.76
N ARG A 368 8.35 0.96 2.54
CA ARG A 368 7.97 2.06 1.64
C ARG A 368 6.43 2.15 1.61
N PRO A 369 5.84 3.34 1.39
CA PRO A 369 4.38 3.49 1.35
C PRO A 369 3.72 2.46 0.44
N LEU A 370 2.70 1.78 0.97
CA LEU A 370 1.93 0.73 0.26
C LEU A 370 2.72 -0.48 -0.26
N VAL A 371 3.99 -0.66 0.11
CA VAL A 371 4.82 -1.81 -0.29
C VAL A 371 4.78 -2.90 0.77
N LYS A 372 4.62 -4.16 0.35
CA LYS A 372 4.49 -5.31 1.26
C LYS A 372 5.81 -5.70 1.94
N GLN A 373 6.90 -5.69 1.19
CA GLN A 373 8.20 -6.18 1.67
C GLN A 373 8.97 -5.07 2.38
N PRO A 374 9.72 -5.40 3.45
CA PRO A 374 10.61 -4.44 4.08
C PRO A 374 11.69 -4.00 3.08
N PHE A 375 11.98 -2.71 3.07
CA PHE A 375 13.02 -2.09 2.25
C PHE A 375 14.39 -2.19 2.90
N ASN A 376 14.46 -1.98 4.22
CA ASN A 376 15.69 -2.04 5.00
C ASN A 376 15.35 -2.31 6.48
N THR A 377 16.36 -2.45 7.33
CA THR A 377 16.20 -2.53 8.78
C THR A 377 17.15 -1.52 9.43
N THR A 378 16.73 -0.89 10.52
CA THR A 378 17.56 0.06 11.27
C THR A 378 17.54 -0.25 12.76
N SER A 379 18.59 0.21 13.46
CA SER A 379 18.60 0.25 14.92
C SER A 379 18.40 1.69 15.39
N THR A 380 17.32 1.95 16.14
CA THR A 380 16.88 3.29 16.55
C THR A 380 17.39 3.73 17.92
N ARG A 381 17.94 2.81 18.74
CA ARG A 381 18.53 3.16 20.05
C ARG A 381 20.06 3.10 20.02
N SER A 382 20.68 4.27 20.20
CA SER A 382 22.02 4.36 20.80
C SER A 382 21.99 3.65 22.16
N THR A 383 23.03 2.89 22.48
CA THR A 383 23.20 2.11 23.71
C THR A 383 23.25 2.94 25.01
N THR A 384 22.83 4.22 24.99
CA THR A 384 23.06 5.19 26.07
C THR A 384 21.82 5.62 26.86
N ASP A 385 20.59 5.30 26.44
CA ASP A 385 19.38 6.00 26.93
C ASP A 385 18.48 5.22 27.91
N LEU A 386 18.98 4.14 28.52
CA LEU A 386 18.30 3.56 29.67
C LEU A 386 19.27 3.48 30.84
N GLY A 387 18.99 4.24 31.90
CA GLY A 387 19.52 4.03 33.25
C GLY A 387 19.02 2.73 33.90
N VAL A 388 18.76 1.70 33.10
CA VAL A 388 18.77 0.32 33.57
C VAL A 388 20.24 -0.06 33.56
N ASP A 389 20.79 -0.29 34.75
CA ASP A 389 22.14 -0.79 34.97
C ASP A 389 22.53 -1.67 33.79
N SER A 390 23.61 -1.30 33.09
CA SER A 390 24.33 -2.21 32.22
C SER A 390 24.93 -3.30 33.13
N GLY A 391 24.06 -4.16 33.68
CA GLY A 391 24.42 -5.35 34.41
C GLY A 391 25.35 -6.08 33.47
N GLN A 392 26.62 -6.17 33.90
CA GLN A 392 27.75 -6.61 33.10
C GLN A 392 27.30 -7.65 32.07
N ALA A 393 27.45 -7.33 30.78
CA ALA A 393 27.22 -8.27 29.69
C ALA A 393 28.08 -9.52 29.95
N GLY A 394 27.51 -10.50 30.64
CA GLY A 394 28.24 -11.70 31.01
C GLY A 394 28.39 -12.58 29.78
N ALA A 395 29.53 -13.25 29.64
CA ALA A 395 29.71 -14.25 28.60
C ALA A 395 28.61 -15.34 28.66
N GLY A 396 28.32 -16.00 27.53
CA GLY A 396 27.42 -17.17 27.46
C GLY A 396 26.12 -16.96 26.66
N PRO A 397 25.15 -17.87 26.79
CA PRO A 397 23.95 -17.86 25.94
C PRO A 397 22.94 -16.79 26.37
N TYR A 398 22.25 -16.24 25.37
CA TYR A 398 21.10 -15.35 25.49
C TYR A 398 19.88 -15.96 24.78
N VAL A 399 18.69 -15.59 25.25
CA VAL A 399 17.42 -15.80 24.55
C VAL A 399 17.15 -14.54 23.73
N LEU A 400 16.88 -14.68 22.44
CA LEU A 400 16.41 -13.58 21.60
C LEU A 400 14.89 -13.59 21.58
N LEU A 401 14.26 -12.52 22.06
CA LEU A 401 12.83 -12.29 21.95
C LEU A 401 12.55 -11.38 20.74
N ALA A 402 11.78 -11.88 19.77
CA ALA A 402 11.44 -11.18 18.54
C ALA A 402 9.93 -11.07 18.32
N ASN A 403 9.50 -10.13 17.47
CA ASN A 403 8.08 -9.95 17.14
C ASN A 403 7.51 -11.17 16.41
N HIS A 404 8.29 -11.74 15.50
CA HIS A 404 7.97 -12.94 14.73
C HIS A 404 9.24 -13.75 14.43
N LEU A 405 9.05 -15.02 14.08
CA LEU A 405 10.11 -15.93 13.63
C LEU A 405 9.64 -16.66 12.36
N PRO A 406 10.57 -17.06 11.45
CA PRO A 406 12.00 -16.76 11.47
C PRO A 406 12.30 -15.28 11.23
N LEU A 407 13.49 -14.83 11.64
CA LEU A 407 13.96 -13.47 11.38
C LEU A 407 14.38 -13.30 9.92
N GLU A 408 14.27 -12.07 9.42
CA GLU A 408 14.90 -11.68 8.16
C GLU A 408 16.42 -11.60 8.32
N SER A 409 17.14 -11.91 7.26
CA SER A 409 18.61 -11.99 7.28
C SER A 409 19.28 -10.69 7.76
N GLU A 410 18.71 -9.53 7.43
CA GLU A 410 19.27 -8.24 7.86
C GLU A 410 19.01 -7.97 9.35
N THR A 411 17.86 -8.38 9.86
CA THR A 411 17.56 -8.35 11.31
C THR A 411 18.53 -9.26 12.06
N GLU A 412 18.76 -10.48 11.56
CA GLU A 412 19.70 -11.43 12.15
C GLU A 412 21.15 -10.92 12.13
N ARG A 413 21.56 -10.26 11.04
CA ARG A 413 22.87 -9.59 10.92
C ARG A 413 23.03 -8.51 11.99
N LEU A 414 22.06 -7.59 12.11
CA LEU A 414 22.11 -6.50 13.09
C LEU A 414 22.07 -7.01 14.52
N VAL A 415 21.30 -8.05 14.82
CA VAL A 415 21.34 -8.71 16.14
C VAL A 415 22.75 -9.22 16.41
N SER A 416 23.34 -9.93 15.45
CA SER A 416 24.67 -10.53 15.61
C SER A 416 25.77 -9.47 15.79
N GLU A 417 25.67 -8.33 15.12
CA GLU A 417 26.63 -7.22 15.24
C GLU A 417 26.52 -6.47 16.57
N ASN A 418 25.32 -6.43 17.16
CA ASN A 418 25.08 -5.79 18.45
C ASN A 418 25.27 -6.74 19.65
N LEU A 419 25.56 -8.03 19.42
CA LEU A 419 25.88 -8.96 20.49
C LEU A 419 27.20 -8.59 21.16
N PRO A 420 27.27 -8.58 22.50
CA PRO A 420 28.53 -8.39 23.21
C PRO A 420 29.55 -9.51 22.86
N LYS A 421 30.86 -9.20 22.98
CA LYS A 421 31.91 -10.20 22.80
C LYS A 421 31.66 -11.43 23.70
N ASP A 422 31.91 -12.62 23.16
CA ASP A 422 31.71 -13.92 23.84
C ASP A 422 30.26 -14.26 24.23
N CYS A 423 29.28 -13.55 23.65
CA CYS A 423 27.86 -13.87 23.76
C CYS A 423 27.35 -14.60 22.50
N ARG A 424 26.32 -15.44 22.66
CA ARG A 424 25.63 -16.09 21.54
C ARG A 424 24.15 -16.19 21.79
N VAL A 425 23.34 -16.17 20.73
CA VAL A 425 21.92 -16.54 20.83
C VAL A 425 21.82 -18.06 20.96
N GLY A 426 21.34 -18.53 22.10
CA GLY A 426 21.15 -19.97 22.38
C GLY A 426 19.71 -20.44 22.18
N GLN A 427 18.76 -19.52 22.20
CA GLN A 427 17.33 -19.80 22.05
C GLN A 427 16.64 -18.61 21.36
N TYR A 428 15.67 -18.89 20.51
CA TYR A 428 14.79 -17.90 19.90
C TYR A 428 13.39 -18.06 20.49
N LEU A 429 12.75 -16.94 20.82
CA LEU A 429 11.35 -16.86 21.22
C LEU A 429 10.68 -15.75 20.42
N SER A 430 9.47 -16.00 19.97
CA SER A 430 8.59 -14.99 19.41
C SER A 430 7.62 -14.47 20.49
N LEU A 431 7.01 -13.31 20.25
CA LEU A 431 5.91 -12.84 21.09
C LEU A 431 4.75 -13.85 21.18
N THR A 432 4.47 -14.56 20.08
CA THR A 432 3.45 -15.61 20.09
C THR A 432 3.80 -16.78 21.01
N ASP A 433 5.08 -17.09 21.19
CA ASP A 433 5.52 -18.16 22.09
C ASP A 433 5.29 -17.79 23.57
N LEU A 434 5.23 -16.50 23.90
CA LEU A 434 4.97 -16.03 25.27
C LEU A 434 3.51 -16.27 25.69
N VAL A 435 2.56 -16.15 24.77
CA VAL A 435 1.11 -16.16 25.07
C VAL A 435 0.38 -17.37 24.51
N SER A 436 1.03 -18.19 23.69
CA SER A 436 0.42 -19.40 23.17
C SER A 436 0.19 -20.43 24.29
N PRO A 437 -1.04 -20.94 24.47
CA PRO A 437 -1.34 -22.00 25.44
C PRO A 437 -0.52 -23.28 25.20
N SER A 438 -0.04 -23.49 23.98
CA SER A 438 0.62 -24.70 23.51
C SER A 438 2.03 -24.90 24.08
N SER A 439 2.65 -23.90 24.71
CA SER A 439 3.96 -24.09 25.37
C SER A 439 3.86 -24.88 26.68
N LYS A 440 2.66 -25.09 27.25
CA LYS A 440 2.48 -25.77 28.54
C LYS A 440 1.83 -27.15 28.48
N ASN A 441 1.27 -27.59 27.35
CA ASN A 441 0.79 -28.97 27.15
C ASN A 441 0.80 -29.35 25.66
N ASN A 442 1.67 -30.30 25.29
CA ASN A 442 1.75 -30.93 23.97
C ASN A 442 0.48 -31.76 23.67
N THR A 443 -0.57 -31.11 23.20
CA THR A 443 -1.58 -31.78 22.36
C THR A 443 -1.65 -31.01 21.05
N GLU A 444 -1.04 -31.57 20.01
CA GLU A 444 -1.07 -31.07 18.64
C GLU A 444 -2.52 -30.98 18.16
N ASN A 445 -3.17 -29.84 18.38
CA ASN A 445 -4.45 -29.57 17.76
C ASN A 445 -4.16 -29.10 16.33
N THR A 446 -4.19 -30.03 15.38
CA THR A 446 -3.84 -29.84 13.96
C THR A 446 -4.76 -28.88 13.20
N ASP A 447 -5.76 -28.29 13.86
CA ASP A 447 -6.77 -27.42 13.25
C ASP A 447 -6.49 -25.92 13.47
N ILE A 448 -5.42 -25.55 14.17
CA ILE A 448 -5.12 -24.15 14.52
C ILE A 448 -3.69 -23.81 14.10
N ARG A 449 -3.53 -22.67 13.41
CA ARG A 449 -2.24 -22.10 13.07
C ARG A 449 -2.10 -20.72 13.67
N ILE A 450 -1.13 -20.54 14.56
CA ILE A 450 -0.78 -19.21 15.07
C ILE A 450 0.02 -18.49 13.98
N VAL A 451 -0.41 -17.28 13.60
CA VAL A 451 0.18 -16.55 12.47
C VAL A 451 1.03 -15.37 12.91
N GLY A 452 0.77 -14.78 14.07
CA GLY A 452 1.61 -13.70 14.58
C GLY A 452 0.91 -12.83 15.63
N THR A 453 1.58 -11.74 15.96
CA THR A 453 1.05 -10.67 16.81
C THR A 453 0.84 -9.39 16.00
N ILE A 454 -0.13 -8.59 16.44
CA ILE A 454 -0.44 -7.26 15.94
C ILE A 454 -0.41 -6.33 17.14
N ASP A 455 0.35 -5.26 17.03
CA ASP A 455 0.45 -4.21 18.04
C ASP A 455 -0.70 -3.19 17.88
N ALA A 456 -1.54 -2.99 18.89
CA ALA A 456 -2.68 -2.05 18.81
C ALA A 456 -2.23 -0.60 18.65
N ARG A 457 -1.11 -0.23 19.28
CA ARG A 457 -0.44 1.07 19.10
C ARG A 457 -0.13 1.40 17.64
N ASN A 458 -0.01 0.41 16.75
CA ASN A 458 0.24 0.66 15.33
C ASN A 458 -0.96 1.22 14.58
N PHE A 459 -2.15 1.19 15.19
CA PHE A 459 -3.40 1.72 14.65
C PHE A 459 -3.80 3.04 15.31
N LEU A 460 -3.19 3.38 16.46
CA LEU A 460 -3.38 4.66 17.12
C LEU A 460 -2.41 5.71 16.57
N VAL A 461 -2.96 6.74 15.95
CA VAL A 461 -2.23 7.85 15.34
C VAL A 461 -1.45 8.60 16.42
N GLY A 462 -0.17 8.86 16.16
CA GLY A 462 0.69 9.62 17.08
C GLY A 462 1.13 8.85 18.34
N SER A 463 0.79 7.57 18.45
CA SER A 463 1.20 6.69 19.54
C SER A 463 2.72 6.60 19.70
N HIS A 464 3.20 6.39 20.94
CA HIS A 464 4.62 6.30 21.23
C HIS A 464 5.23 5.03 20.60
N ASN A 465 6.19 5.23 19.69
CA ASN A 465 6.75 4.18 18.82
C ASN A 465 5.70 3.36 18.05
N GLY A 466 4.48 3.88 17.92
CA GLY A 466 3.40 3.26 17.17
C GLY A 466 3.50 3.56 15.68
N GLY A 467 3.00 2.64 14.89
CA GLY A 467 2.89 2.73 13.45
C GLY A 467 4.03 2.03 12.72
N THR A 468 3.82 1.79 11.43
CA THR A 468 4.85 1.25 10.54
C THR A 468 5.88 2.34 10.25
N LEU A 469 7.17 2.00 10.40
CA LEU A 469 8.26 2.87 10.03
C LEU A 469 8.40 2.90 8.51
N LEU A 470 8.14 4.06 7.90
CA LEU A 470 8.21 4.30 6.47
C LEU A 470 9.41 5.17 6.11
N GLN A 471 10.02 4.89 4.96
CA GLN A 471 10.96 5.80 4.32
C GLN A 471 10.29 6.52 3.15
N LEU A 472 10.09 7.84 3.29
CA LEU A 472 9.50 8.67 2.23
C LEU A 472 10.57 9.23 1.27
N SER A 473 11.81 9.37 1.73
CA SER A 473 12.98 9.71 0.92
C SER A 473 14.25 9.23 1.62
N LYS A 474 15.42 9.31 0.96
CA LYS A 474 16.70 8.85 1.53
C LYS A 474 16.98 9.37 2.95
N ALA A 475 16.57 10.59 3.26
CA ALA A 475 16.81 11.24 4.55
C ALA A 475 15.60 11.26 5.49
N GLN A 476 14.43 10.78 5.06
CA GLN A 476 13.17 10.97 5.78
C GLN A 476 12.54 9.63 6.18
N LEU A 477 12.71 9.29 7.46
CA LEU A 477 11.99 8.22 8.13
C LEU A 477 10.81 8.80 8.93
N VAL A 478 9.66 8.17 8.82
CA VAL A 478 8.41 8.60 9.47
C VAL A 478 7.66 7.40 10.03
N ARG A 479 6.81 7.58 11.04
CA ARG A 479 5.90 6.53 11.52
C ARG A 479 4.48 6.82 11.08
N ALA A 480 3.92 5.92 10.27
CA ALA A 480 2.55 6.00 9.77
C ALA A 480 1.66 4.97 10.45
N PRO A 481 0.38 5.30 10.75
CA PRO A 481 -0.56 4.30 11.23
C PRO A 481 -0.68 3.18 10.18
N SER A 482 -0.85 1.93 10.64
CA SER A 482 -0.87 0.72 9.79
C SER A 482 -2.18 0.55 9.02
N ILE A 483 -2.69 1.64 8.45
CA ILE A 483 -3.96 1.76 7.72
C ILE A 483 -3.80 2.66 6.48
N LEU A 484 -4.78 2.59 5.58
CA LEU A 484 -4.80 3.44 4.39
C LEU A 484 -4.93 4.93 4.78
N PRO A 485 -4.36 5.86 3.98
CA PRO A 485 -3.70 5.63 2.67
C PRO A 485 -2.20 5.30 2.75
N TYR A 486 -1.60 5.16 3.93
CA TYR A 486 -0.15 5.06 4.05
C TYR A 486 0.37 3.63 3.99
N VAL A 487 -0.32 2.73 4.67
CA VAL A 487 0.07 1.33 4.87
C VAL A 487 -1.13 0.45 4.53
N ARG A 488 -0.88 -0.70 3.90
CA ARG A 488 -1.96 -1.63 3.54
C ARG A 488 -2.25 -2.60 4.68
N PRO A 489 -3.45 -2.61 5.27
CA PRO A 489 -3.82 -3.60 6.28
C PRO A 489 -3.76 -5.04 5.75
N SER A 490 -3.92 -5.27 4.45
CA SER A 490 -3.73 -6.60 3.85
C SER A 490 -2.27 -7.08 3.85
N HIS A 491 -1.30 -6.15 3.87
CA HIS A 491 0.12 -6.48 3.96
C HIS A 491 0.57 -6.71 5.40
N HIS A 492 0.08 -5.89 6.35
CA HIS A 492 0.63 -5.84 7.71
C HIS A 492 -0.29 -6.41 8.79
N ALA A 493 -1.59 -6.56 8.52
CA ALA A 493 -2.57 -6.99 9.52
C ALA A 493 -3.51 -8.11 9.01
N GLN A 494 -3.16 -8.72 7.86
CA GLN A 494 -3.92 -9.79 7.21
C GLN A 494 -5.41 -9.46 6.97
N ILE A 495 -5.76 -8.19 6.77
CA ILE A 495 -7.11 -7.80 6.35
C ILE A 495 -7.34 -8.23 4.90
N ASP A 496 -8.55 -8.65 4.56
CA ASP A 496 -8.88 -8.95 3.16
C ASP A 496 -8.81 -7.68 2.30
N VAL A 497 -8.32 -7.82 1.07
CA VAL A 497 -8.18 -6.69 0.14
C VAL A 497 -9.51 -5.95 -0.10
N THR A 498 -10.63 -6.68 -0.07
CA THR A 498 -11.97 -6.09 -0.23
C THR A 498 -12.44 -5.32 1.01
N ALA A 499 -11.91 -5.64 2.19
CA ALA A 499 -12.25 -5.01 3.46
C ALA A 499 -11.31 -3.87 3.86
N GLU A 500 -10.17 -3.67 3.18
CA GLU A 500 -9.13 -2.70 3.58
C GLU A 500 -9.67 -1.27 3.75
N MET A 501 -10.56 -0.81 2.85
CA MET A 501 -11.14 0.54 2.94
C MET A 501 -12.05 0.67 4.17
N ALA A 502 -13.00 -0.23 4.33
CA ALA A 502 -13.96 -0.20 5.44
C ALA A 502 -13.23 -0.34 6.78
N PHE A 503 -12.26 -1.26 6.87
CA PHE A 503 -11.40 -1.43 8.04
C PHE A 503 -10.63 -0.14 8.34
N SER A 504 -9.93 0.43 7.35
CA SER A 504 -9.13 1.64 7.58
C SER A 504 -9.99 2.82 8.00
N LYS A 505 -11.15 3.02 7.36
CA LYS A 505 -12.11 4.07 7.73
C LYS A 505 -12.60 3.90 9.17
N ALA A 506 -13.00 2.69 9.56
CA ALA A 506 -13.43 2.41 10.93
C ALA A 506 -12.31 2.74 11.93
N VAL A 507 -11.06 2.35 11.65
CA VAL A 507 -9.92 2.68 12.52
C VAL A 507 -9.68 4.20 12.61
N TRP A 508 -9.85 4.96 11.53
CA TRP A 508 -9.80 6.43 11.59
C TRP A 508 -10.91 7.03 12.45
N GLU A 509 -12.13 6.46 12.41
CA GLU A 509 -13.21 6.84 13.31
C GLU A 509 -12.87 6.54 14.78
N LEU A 510 -12.23 5.40 15.06
CA LEU A 510 -11.74 5.07 16.40
C LEU A 510 -10.71 6.10 16.89
N ASN A 511 -9.78 6.51 16.03
CA ASN A 511 -8.81 7.56 16.35
C ASN A 511 -9.50 8.90 16.66
N ARG A 512 -10.46 9.32 15.83
CA ARG A 512 -11.25 10.54 16.08
C ARG A 512 -11.94 10.47 17.44
N ASN A 513 -12.59 9.35 17.75
CA ASN A 513 -13.30 9.14 19.01
C ASN A 513 -12.34 9.16 20.21
N PHE A 514 -11.16 8.52 20.10
CA PHE A 514 -10.11 8.57 21.12
C PHE A 514 -9.68 10.01 21.42
N PHE A 515 -9.35 10.80 20.38
CA PHE A 515 -8.93 12.19 20.59
C PHE A 515 -10.03 13.08 21.16
N GLN A 516 -11.29 12.84 20.79
CA GLN A 516 -12.44 13.51 21.40
C GLN A 516 -12.59 13.16 22.89
N ALA A 517 -12.42 11.89 23.25
CA ALA A 517 -12.53 11.42 24.63
C ALA A 517 -11.48 12.03 25.56
N ILE A 518 -10.30 12.37 25.03
CA ILE A 518 -9.21 13.03 25.77
C ILE A 518 -9.20 14.56 25.60
N GLY A 519 -10.35 15.16 25.28
CA GLY A 519 -10.56 16.61 25.29
C GLY A 519 -10.46 17.31 23.93
N GLY A 520 -10.03 16.62 22.87
CA GLY A 520 -10.07 17.11 21.49
C GLY A 520 -9.16 18.31 21.18
N ASN A 521 -8.20 18.62 22.04
CA ASN A 521 -7.34 19.80 21.96
C ASN A 521 -5.92 19.51 21.47
N LEU A 522 -5.52 18.24 21.39
CA LEU A 522 -4.21 17.86 20.86
C LEU A 522 -4.07 18.23 19.39
N GLN A 523 -2.87 18.67 19.03
CA GLN A 523 -2.50 19.11 17.69
C GLN A 523 -1.43 18.20 17.08
N VAL A 524 -1.19 18.36 15.78
CA VAL A 524 -0.17 17.60 15.04
C VAL A 524 1.21 17.65 15.73
N LYS A 525 1.61 18.83 16.23
CA LYS A 525 2.87 19.03 16.97
C LYS A 525 2.98 18.30 18.30
N ASP A 526 1.87 17.78 18.84
CA ASP A 526 1.84 17.12 20.15
C ASP A 526 2.07 15.60 20.05
N MET A 527 2.13 15.05 18.83
CA MET A 527 2.42 13.63 18.58
C MET A 527 3.89 13.27 18.80
N SER A 528 4.24 11.97 18.76
CA SER A 528 5.65 11.55 18.72
C SER A 528 6.39 12.10 17.48
N SER A 529 7.70 12.34 17.59
CA SER A 529 8.53 12.95 16.54
C SER A 529 8.49 12.20 15.20
N GLY A 530 8.42 10.87 15.25
CA GLY A 530 8.27 10.01 14.08
C GLY A 530 6.95 10.26 13.34
N SER A 531 5.85 10.44 14.06
CA SER A 531 4.54 10.76 13.48
C SER A 531 4.49 12.21 12.99
N GLN A 532 4.98 13.19 13.76
CA GLN A 532 5.08 14.60 13.30
C GLN A 532 5.76 14.73 11.93
N SER A 533 6.83 13.94 11.72
CA SER A 533 7.58 13.93 10.47
C SER A 533 6.75 13.45 9.27
N LEU A 534 5.78 12.54 9.46
CA LEU A 534 4.84 12.13 8.41
C LEU A 534 3.94 13.29 8.00
N TRP A 535 3.30 13.93 8.97
CA TRP A 535 2.29 14.96 8.71
C TRP A 535 2.89 16.18 8.04
N LYS A 536 4.09 16.58 8.48
CA LYS A 536 4.90 17.59 7.82
C LYS A 536 5.26 17.20 6.37
N ALA A 537 5.59 15.93 6.12
CA ALA A 537 5.87 15.44 4.77
C ALA A 537 4.63 15.42 3.85
N GLN A 538 3.44 15.49 4.45
CA GLN A 538 2.14 15.48 3.79
C GLN A 538 1.48 16.87 3.78
N ASP A 539 2.25 17.92 4.07
CA ASP A 539 1.78 19.31 4.10
C ASP A 539 0.61 19.56 5.07
N PHE A 540 0.46 18.74 6.13
CA PHE A 540 -0.46 19.03 7.23
C PHE A 540 0.19 20.01 8.21
N PRO A 541 -0.52 21.05 8.66
CA PRO A 541 0.06 22.06 9.53
C PRO A 541 0.17 21.57 10.96
N ASP A 542 1.26 21.94 11.64
CA ASP A 542 1.56 21.58 13.04
C ASP A 542 0.44 21.93 14.03
N GLY A 543 -0.34 22.97 13.74
CA GLY A 543 -1.45 23.44 14.57
C GLY A 543 -2.80 22.80 14.30
N MET A 544 -2.93 21.91 13.30
CA MET A 544 -4.17 21.18 13.02
C MET A 544 -4.52 20.27 14.20
N LEU A 545 -5.80 20.22 14.57
CA LEU A 545 -6.26 19.32 15.62
C LEU A 545 -6.20 17.87 15.15
N LEU A 546 -5.90 16.94 16.06
CA LEU A 546 -5.86 15.51 15.72
C LEU A 546 -7.23 14.97 15.30
N THR A 547 -8.31 15.56 15.82
CA THR A 547 -9.68 15.27 15.39
C THR A 547 -9.93 15.70 13.95
N GLU A 548 -9.51 16.91 13.56
CA GLU A 548 -9.59 17.43 12.19
C GLU A 548 -8.74 16.61 11.22
N LEU A 549 -7.56 16.18 11.67
CA LEU A 549 -6.71 15.26 10.90
C LEU A 549 -7.47 13.96 10.63
N CYS A 550 -8.10 13.35 11.63
CA CYS A 550 -8.91 12.15 11.44
C CYS A 550 -10.11 12.41 10.51
N ASP A 551 -10.81 13.53 10.68
CA ASP A 551 -11.96 13.89 9.84
C ASP A 551 -11.59 14.03 8.36
N TRP A 552 -10.42 14.61 8.06
CA TRP A 552 -9.91 14.67 6.68
C TRP A 552 -9.71 13.26 6.10
N HIS A 553 -9.16 12.33 6.90
CA HIS A 553 -8.96 10.95 6.44
C HIS A 553 -10.28 10.22 6.22
N ILE A 554 -11.24 10.39 7.14
CA ILE A 554 -12.58 9.80 7.05
C ILE A 554 -13.31 10.32 5.80
N ALA A 555 -13.25 11.63 5.56
CA ALA A 555 -13.85 12.27 4.39
C ALA A 555 -13.27 11.73 3.08
N GLY A 556 -11.96 11.46 3.02
CA GLY A 556 -11.33 10.83 1.87
C GLY A 556 -11.97 9.49 1.51
N PHE A 557 -12.34 8.66 2.50
CA PHE A 557 -13.09 7.43 2.23
C PHE A 557 -14.52 7.70 1.76
N ASP A 558 -15.20 8.72 2.29
CA ASP A 558 -16.58 9.05 1.91
C ASP A 558 -16.71 9.58 0.47
N ASP A 559 -15.71 10.30 -0.02
CA ASP A 559 -15.63 10.74 -1.42
C ASP A 559 -15.42 9.57 -2.39
N MET A 560 -14.90 8.46 -1.87
CA MET A 560 -14.63 7.22 -2.60
C MET A 560 -15.82 6.23 -2.57
N VAL A 561 -16.85 6.48 -1.75
CA VAL A 561 -18.08 5.67 -1.70
C VAL A 561 -19.08 6.16 -2.76
N PHE A 562 -19.67 5.22 -3.51
CA PHE A 562 -20.75 5.52 -4.45
C PHE A 562 -21.96 6.10 -3.74
N ARG A 563 -22.30 7.35 -4.08
CA ARG A 563 -23.59 7.95 -3.78
C ARG A 563 -24.52 7.60 -4.94
N GLU A 564 -25.46 6.68 -4.71
CA GLU A 564 -26.63 6.57 -5.59
C GLU A 564 -27.39 7.89 -5.51
N PHE A 565 -27.36 8.68 -6.60
CA PHE A 565 -28.23 9.82 -6.80
C PHE A 565 -29.42 9.43 -7.68
#